data_AF-A0A221KAI8-F1
#
_entry.id   AF-A0A221KAI8-F1
#
_cell.length_a   1.000
_cell.length_b   1.000
_cell.length_c   1.000
_cell.angle_alpha   90.00
_cell.angle_beta   90.00
_cell.angle_gamma   90.00
#
_symmetry.space_group_name_H-M   'P 1'
#
loop_
_entity.id
_entity.type
_entity.pdbx_description
1 polymer ?
#
loop_
_entity_poly.entity_id
_entity_poly.type
_entity_poly.pdbx_seq_one_letter_code
_entity_poly.pdbx_strand_id
1 'polypeptide(L)'
;MGWFNKLPGFVRSAPGWEHRVWRRLPAVGWWGTVLPLLIAAGLHLMAPDRPADAPLDPTLLHWDYLLFGVVVLHWTLVLTLAIACFIVRVMKGPAYVADAYPLPKRPGE
;
A
#
# COMPACT_ATOMS: atom_id res chain seq x y z
N MET A 1 -4.89 27.55 21.09
CA MET A 1 -5.18 26.86 19.81
C MET A 1 -4.26 25.65 19.66
N GLY A 2 -4.56 24.56 20.38
CA GLY A 2 -3.77 23.33 20.32
C GLY A 2 -4.67 22.21 19.84
N TRP A 3 -4.65 21.93 18.54
CA TRP A 3 -5.55 20.93 17.94
C TRP A 3 -5.15 19.49 18.30
N PHE A 4 -4.01 19.30 18.98
CA PHE A 4 -3.42 18.00 19.31
C PHE A 4 -2.71 18.02 20.67
N ASN A 5 -3.48 18.15 21.76
CA ASN A 5 -2.92 18.09 23.10
C ASN A 5 -2.51 16.65 23.43
N LYS A 6 -1.22 16.42 23.71
CA LYS A 6 -0.70 15.08 24.02
C LYS A 6 -0.81 14.82 25.52
N LEU A 7 -1.13 13.59 25.92
CA LEU A 7 -1.10 13.23 27.33
C LEU A 7 0.32 13.38 27.91
N PRO A 8 0.50 14.15 29.00
CA PRO A 8 1.77 14.21 29.70
C PRO A 8 2.10 12.83 30.28
N GLY A 9 3.35 12.39 30.15
CA GLY A 9 3.81 11.08 30.64
C GLY A 9 3.57 9.88 29.71
N PHE A 10 3.05 10.08 28.50
CA PHE A 10 2.86 8.98 27.54
C PHE A 10 4.19 8.44 26.99
N VAL A 11 4.46 7.16 27.21
CA VAL A 11 5.62 6.45 26.66
C VAL A 11 5.28 5.94 25.26
N ARG A 12 6.10 6.30 24.25
CA ARG A 12 5.88 5.82 22.88
C ARG A 12 6.27 4.36 22.73
N SER A 13 5.42 3.59 22.06
CA SER A 13 5.74 2.22 21.66
C SER A 13 6.86 2.19 20.61
N ALA A 14 7.75 1.21 20.70
CA ALA A 14 8.84 1.04 19.75
C ALA A 14 8.31 0.74 18.33
N PRO A 15 8.99 1.24 17.27
CA PRO A 15 8.59 0.98 15.89
C PRO A 15 8.73 -0.51 15.56
N GLY A 16 7.64 -1.13 15.12
CA GLY A 16 7.59 -2.55 14.76
C GLY A 16 7.81 -2.83 13.28
N TRP A 17 7.35 -4.01 12.85
CA TRP A 17 7.41 -4.45 11.45
C TRP A 17 6.67 -3.51 10.49
N GLU A 18 5.61 -2.86 10.94
CA GLU A 18 4.85 -1.88 10.13
C GLU A 18 5.74 -0.77 9.60
N HIS A 19 6.72 -0.31 10.39
CA HIS A 19 7.60 0.78 9.98
C HIS A 19 8.60 0.31 8.93
N ARG A 20 9.08 -0.93 9.04
CA ARG A 20 9.99 -1.53 8.05
C ARG A 20 9.29 -1.78 6.72
N VAL A 21 8.06 -2.33 6.77
CA VAL A 21 7.23 -2.57 5.59
C VAL A 21 6.88 -1.24 4.93
N TRP A 22 6.40 -0.25 5.68
CA TRP A 22 6.04 1.07 5.18
C TRP A 22 7.17 1.76 4.40
N ARG A 23 8.43 1.64 4.86
CA ARG A 23 9.58 2.21 4.14
C ARG A 23 9.92 1.49 2.85
N ARG A 24 9.63 0.19 2.75
CA ARG A 24 9.92 -0.62 1.55
C ARG A 24 8.76 -0.64 0.56
N LEU A 25 7.57 -0.30 1.01
CA LEU A 25 6.34 -0.34 0.23
C LEU A 25 6.41 0.49 -1.07
N PRO A 26 6.99 1.71 -1.09
CA PRO A 26 7.16 2.45 -2.34
C PRO A 26 8.07 1.73 -3.33
N ALA A 27 9.18 1.17 -2.86
CA ALA A 27 10.12 0.42 -3.70
C ALA A 27 9.46 -0.85 -4.26
N VAL A 28 8.70 -1.58 -3.45
CA VAL A 28 7.93 -2.77 -3.88
C VAL A 28 6.85 -2.38 -4.90
N GLY A 29 6.17 -1.25 -4.68
CA GLY A 29 5.23 -0.67 -5.63
C GLY A 29 5.86 -0.44 -7.00
N TRP A 30 7.03 0.21 -7.03
CA TRP A 30 7.80 0.46 -8.26
C TRP A 30 8.29 -0.83 -8.92
N TRP A 31 8.88 -1.77 -8.17
CA TRP A 31 9.41 -2.99 -8.77
C TRP A 31 8.32 -3.87 -9.38
N GLY A 32 7.15 -3.96 -8.75
CA GLY A 32 6.04 -4.75 -9.30
C GLY A 32 5.31 -4.10 -10.48
N THR A 33 5.59 -2.85 -10.84
CA THR A 33 5.14 -2.25 -12.11
C THR A 33 6.19 -2.30 -13.19
N VAL A 34 7.43 -1.98 -12.83
CA VAL A 34 8.56 -1.92 -13.77
C VAL A 34 8.83 -3.30 -14.35
N LEU A 35 8.78 -4.36 -13.53
CA LEU A 35 9.10 -5.70 -13.98
C LEU A 35 8.09 -6.22 -15.03
N PRO A 36 6.75 -6.17 -14.82
CA PRO A 36 5.79 -6.52 -15.87
C PRO A 36 5.92 -5.67 -17.14
N LEU A 37 6.18 -4.36 -17.00
CA LEU A 37 6.40 -3.47 -18.15
C LEU A 37 7.63 -3.87 -18.97
N LEU A 38 8.73 -4.23 -18.32
CA LEU A 38 9.93 -4.71 -19.00
C LEU A 38 9.69 -6.03 -19.73
N ILE A 39 8.90 -6.94 -19.15
CA ILE A 39 8.50 -8.19 -19.81
C ILE A 39 7.64 -7.89 -21.04
N ALA A 40 6.62 -7.04 -20.90
CA ALA A 40 5.76 -6.65 -22.03
C ALA A 40 6.60 -6.01 -23.16
N ALA A 41 7.47 -5.06 -22.83
CA ALA A 41 8.36 -4.44 -23.80
C ALA A 41 9.28 -5.48 -24.48
N GLY A 42 9.84 -6.42 -23.73
CA GLY A 42 10.66 -7.50 -24.28
C GLY A 42 9.88 -8.39 -25.24
N LEU A 43 8.65 -8.77 -24.90
CA LEU A 43 7.78 -9.57 -25.78
C LEU A 43 7.46 -8.85 -27.09
N HIS A 44 7.17 -7.55 -27.02
CA HIS A 44 6.90 -6.73 -28.21
C HIS A 44 8.15 -6.49 -29.07
N LEU A 45 9.33 -6.36 -28.47
CA LEU A 45 10.59 -6.21 -29.21
C LEU A 45 11.05 -7.51 -29.89
N MET A 46 10.70 -8.66 -29.32
CA MET A 46 11.01 -9.98 -29.89
C MET A 46 9.91 -10.49 -30.84
N ALA A 47 8.80 -9.75 -30.95
CA ALA A 47 7.70 -10.11 -31.84
C ALA A 47 8.15 -9.99 -33.31
N PRO A 48 7.87 -11.00 -34.15
CA PRO A 48 8.21 -10.93 -35.56
C PRO A 48 7.40 -9.84 -36.27
N ASP A 49 8.04 -9.13 -37.20
CA ASP A 49 7.39 -8.12 -38.04
C ASP A 49 6.21 -8.74 -38.80
N ARG A 50 5.05 -8.09 -38.71
CA ARG A 50 3.82 -8.51 -39.38
C ARG A 50 3.26 -7.39 -40.23
N PRO A 51 2.61 -7.71 -41.36
CA PRO A 51 1.93 -6.71 -42.16
C PRO A 51 0.82 -6.05 -41.34
N ALA A 52 0.58 -4.75 -41.56
CA ALA A 52 -0.32 -3.92 -40.75
C ALA A 52 -1.78 -4.40 -40.78
N ASP A 53 -2.13 -5.15 -41.82
CA ASP A 53 -3.42 -5.76 -42.12
C ASP A 53 -3.56 -7.20 -41.60
N ALA A 54 -2.49 -7.77 -40.99
CA ALA A 54 -2.58 -9.05 -40.32
C ALA A 54 -3.43 -8.96 -39.03
N PRO A 55 -4.21 -10.01 -38.70
CA PRO A 55 -4.87 -10.09 -37.41
C PRO A 55 -3.85 -10.06 -36.26
N LEU A 56 -4.24 -9.43 -35.15
CA LEU A 56 -3.44 -9.35 -33.92
C LEU A 56 -3.04 -10.75 -33.45
N ASP A 57 -1.82 -10.88 -32.93
CA ASP A 57 -1.35 -12.16 -32.38
C ASP A 57 -2.15 -12.53 -31.13
N PRO A 58 -2.94 -13.62 -31.15
CA PRO A 58 -3.68 -14.03 -29.95
C PRO A 58 -2.77 -14.35 -28.76
N THR A 59 -1.52 -14.76 -29.00
CA THR A 59 -0.57 -15.07 -27.93
C THR A 59 -0.01 -13.82 -27.27
N LEU A 60 0.42 -12.81 -28.04
CA LEU A 60 0.88 -11.53 -27.49
C LEU A 60 -0.24 -10.83 -26.72
N LEU A 61 -1.44 -10.85 -27.29
CA LEU A 61 -2.62 -10.22 -26.69
C LEU A 61 -3.00 -10.90 -25.36
N HIS A 62 -2.87 -12.23 -25.28
CA HIS A 62 -3.03 -12.97 -24.02
C HIS A 62 -2.00 -12.54 -22.96
N TRP A 63 -0.72 -12.45 -23.33
CA TRP A 63 0.34 -12.00 -22.43
C TRP A 63 0.14 -10.56 -21.96
N ASP A 64 -0.29 -9.66 -22.84
CA ASP A 64 -0.60 -8.27 -22.50
C ASP A 64 -1.70 -8.20 -21.44
N TYR A 65 -2.79 -8.97 -21.61
CA TYR A 65 -3.87 -9.02 -20.61
C TYR A 65 -3.43 -9.64 -19.28
N LEU A 66 -2.62 -10.70 -19.31
CA LEU A 66 -2.09 -11.30 -18.10
C LEU A 66 -1.20 -10.32 -17.33
N LEU A 67 -0.26 -9.66 -18.01
CA LEU A 67 0.65 -8.69 -17.40
C LEU A 67 -0.11 -7.49 -16.85
N PHE A 68 -1.12 -7.00 -17.58
CA PHE A 68 -2.01 -5.96 -17.10
C PHE A 68 -2.75 -6.39 -15.82
N GLY A 69 -3.31 -7.60 -15.80
CA GLY A 69 -3.95 -8.16 -14.61
C GLY A 69 -3.01 -8.26 -13.41
N VAL A 70 -1.77 -8.69 -13.62
CA VAL A 70 -0.73 -8.74 -12.57
C VAL A 70 -0.43 -7.35 -12.02
N VAL A 71 -0.32 -6.33 -12.87
CA VAL A 71 -0.07 -4.94 -12.43
C VAL A 71 -1.22 -4.43 -11.57
N VAL A 72 -2.47 -4.63 -12.00
CA VAL A 72 -3.66 -4.20 -11.24
C VAL A 72 -3.74 -4.94 -9.90
N LEU A 73 -3.52 -6.26 -9.91
CA LEU A 73 -3.47 -7.06 -8.68
C LEU A 73 -2.36 -6.57 -7.74
N HIS A 74 -1.17 -6.27 -8.26
CA HIS A 74 -0.06 -5.76 -7.45
C HIS A 74 -0.41 -4.42 -6.80
N TRP A 75 -1.02 -3.49 -7.53
CA TRP A 75 -1.46 -2.20 -6.98
C TRP A 75 -2.47 -2.36 -5.85
N THR A 76 -3.45 -3.24 -6.02
CA THR A 76 -4.45 -3.49 -4.97
C THR A 76 -3.82 -4.11 -3.71
N LEU A 77 -2.88 -5.04 -3.86
CA LEU A 77 -2.12 -5.62 -2.73
C LEU A 77 -1.27 -4.55 -2.01
N VAL A 78 -0.54 -3.73 -2.77
CA VAL A 78 0.31 -2.66 -2.23
C VAL A 78 -0.53 -1.63 -1.47
N LEU A 79 -1.67 -1.23 -2.03
CA LEU A 79 -2.61 -0.31 -1.38
C LEU A 79 -3.17 -0.90 -0.08
N THR A 80 -3.59 -2.17 -0.11
CA THR A 80 -4.11 -2.87 1.07
C THR A 80 -3.07 -2.91 2.19
N LEU A 81 -1.82 -3.24 1.86
CA LEU A 81 -0.72 -3.27 2.82
C LEU A 81 -0.37 -1.88 3.36
N ALA A 82 -0.48 -0.85 2.53
CA ALA A 82 -0.27 0.53 2.93
C ALA A 82 -1.32 0.96 3.96
N ILE A 83 -2.60 0.66 3.70
CA ILE A 83 -3.70 0.94 4.62
C ILE A 83 -3.48 0.21 5.95
N ALA A 84 -3.12 -1.08 5.92
CA ALA A 84 -2.85 -1.85 7.13
C ALA A 84 -1.70 -1.24 7.96
N CYS A 85 -0.59 -0.86 7.32
CA CYS A 85 0.53 -0.20 8.00
C CYS A 85 0.14 1.17 8.57
N PHE A 86 -0.66 1.94 7.82
CA PHE A 86 -1.15 3.25 8.25
C PHE A 86 -2.01 3.12 9.51
N ILE A 87 -2.96 2.17 9.54
CA ILE A 87 -3.81 1.90 10.70
C ILE A 87 -2.96 1.58 11.93
N VAL A 88 -2.00 0.65 11.82
CA VAL A 88 -1.12 0.29 12.96
C VAL A 88 -0.32 1.51 13.45
N ARG A 89 0.15 2.37 12.53
CA ARG A 89 0.89 3.58 12.89
C ARG A 89 0.01 4.62 13.59
N VAL A 90 -1.26 4.73 13.22
CA VAL A 90 -2.26 5.57 13.91
C VAL A 90 -2.56 4.99 15.29
N MET A 91 -2.78 3.68 15.40
CA MET A 91 -3.03 2.99 16.67
C MET A 91 -1.87 3.12 17.67
N LYS A 92 -0.62 3.06 17.18
CA LYS A 92 0.59 3.28 17.99
C LYS A 92 0.98 4.76 18.13
N GLY A 93 0.20 5.68 17.58
CA GLY A 93 0.47 7.11 17.59
C GLY A 93 0.51 7.72 18.99
N PRO A 94 0.86 9.02 19.11
CA PRO A 94 0.83 9.70 20.41
C PRO A 94 -0.59 9.71 20.99
N ALA A 95 -0.71 9.43 22.29
CA ALA A 95 -2.00 9.56 22.99
C ALA A 95 -2.41 11.03 23.02
N TYR A 96 -3.41 11.38 22.21
CA TYR A 96 -4.08 12.67 22.28
C TYR A 96 -5.11 12.64 23.42
N VAL A 97 -5.25 13.77 24.11
CA VAL A 97 -6.24 13.93 25.18
C VAL A 97 -7.63 13.82 24.55
N ALA A 98 -8.36 12.78 24.92
CA ALA A 98 -9.74 12.60 24.56
C ALA A 98 -10.66 13.42 25.48
N ASP A 99 -11.88 13.68 25.04
CA ASP A 99 -12.91 14.30 25.88
C ASP A 99 -13.18 13.41 27.10
N ALA A 100 -13.11 14.01 28.29
CA ALA A 100 -13.39 13.30 29.53
C ALA A 100 -14.90 12.99 29.62
N TYR A 101 -15.26 11.71 29.77
CA TYR A 101 -16.63 11.33 30.10
C TYR A 101 -16.84 11.42 31.62
N PRO A 102 -17.91 12.07 32.11
CA PRO A 102 -18.19 12.11 33.53
C PRO A 102 -18.53 10.70 34.02
N LEU A 103 -17.67 10.14 34.87
CA LEU A 103 -17.94 8.87 35.52
C LEU A 103 -18.95 9.10 36.65
N PRO A 104 -20.00 8.27 36.80
CA PRO A 104 -20.88 8.35 37.95
C PRO A 104 -20.07 8.10 39.23
N LYS A 105 -20.33 8.91 40.26
CA LYS A 105 -19.69 8.74 41.56
C LYS A 105 -19.96 7.33 42.09
N ARG A 106 -18.91 6.69 42.60
CA ARG A 106 -19.03 5.40 43.26
C ARG A 106 -19.87 5.59 44.54
N PRO A 107 -20.82 4.70 44.89
CA PRO A 107 -21.60 4.86 46.11
C PRO A 107 -20.66 4.85 47.33
N GLY A 108 -20.56 5.97 48.05
CA GLY A 108 -19.70 6.13 49.24
C GLY A 108 -18.62 7.21 49.16
N GLU A 109 -18.48 7.92 48.04
CA GLU A 109 -17.63 9.12 47.86
C GLU A 109 -18.43 10.39 47.52
#